data_AF-A0A832X883-F1
#
_entry.id   AF-A0A832X883-F1
#
_cell.length_a   1.000
_cell.length_b   1.000
_cell.length_c   1.000
_cell.angle_alpha   90.00
_cell.angle_beta   90.00
_cell.angle_gamma   90.00
#
_symmetry.space_group_name_H-M   'P 1'
#
loop_
_entity.id
_entity.type
_entity.pdbx_description
1 polymer ?
#
loop_
_entity_poly.entity_id
_entity_poly.type
_entity_poly.pdbx_seq_one_letter_code
_entity_poly.pdbx_strand_id
1 'polypeptide(L)'
;RNPADYDLIVIAQPVWAWSPTPAIRTYVNKNDLSGKKVALFFGGSSLREAVEKTKALMPNSAFVGELAVDEPLKNREEAERKIAEWCGMLQKA
;
A
#
# COMPACT_ATOMS: atom_id res chain seq x y z
N ARG A 1 -4.87 17.23 -4.95
CA ARG A 1 -5.10 17.30 -3.48
C ARG A 1 -3.77 17.06 -2.80
N ASN A 2 -3.46 17.74 -1.69
CA ASN A 2 -2.15 17.62 -1.05
C ASN A 2 -2.17 16.42 -0.10
N PRO A 3 -1.22 15.47 -0.18
CA PRO A 3 -1.14 14.37 0.80
C PRO A 3 -0.94 14.85 2.24
N ALA A 4 -0.45 16.08 2.45
CA ALA A 4 -0.39 16.70 3.76
C ALA A 4 -1.77 16.86 4.44
N ASP A 5 -2.84 16.93 3.66
CA ASP A 5 -4.22 17.13 4.15
C ASP A 5 -4.85 15.85 4.73
N TYR A 6 -4.14 14.71 4.64
CA TYR A 6 -4.63 13.41 5.06
C TYR A 6 -3.86 12.87 6.26
N ASP A 7 -4.59 12.24 7.19
CA ASP A 7 -4.00 11.54 8.34
C ASP A 7 -3.45 10.16 7.95
N LEU A 8 -4.13 9.49 7.01
CA LEU A 8 -3.79 8.18 6.47
C LEU A 8 -3.75 8.22 4.94
N ILE A 9 -2.68 7.69 4.37
CA ILE A 9 -2.49 7.54 2.94
C ILE A 9 -2.46 6.06 2.59
N VAL A 10 -3.40 5.61 1.77
CA VAL A 10 -3.41 4.24 1.25
C VAL A 10 -2.81 4.23 -0.14
N ILE A 11 -1.70 3.51 -0.32
CA ILE A 11 -1.02 3.35 -1.61
C ILE A 11 -1.37 1.96 -2.15
N ALA A 12 -2.23 1.92 -3.16
CA ALA A 12 -2.59 0.71 -3.88
C ALA A 12 -1.82 0.63 -5.21
N GLN A 13 -1.16 -0.51 -5.47
CA GLN A 13 -0.47 -0.74 -6.74
C GLN A 13 -0.38 -2.22 -7.11
N PRO A 14 -0.29 -2.58 -8.40
CA PRO A 14 0.15 -3.92 -8.78
C PRO A 14 1.63 -4.13 -8.45
N VAL A 15 2.07 -5.40 -8.38
CA VAL A 15 3.49 -5.74 -8.32
C VAL A 15 4.06 -5.83 -9.74
N TRP A 16 5.12 -5.05 -10.04
CA TRP A 16 5.80 -5.09 -11.33
C TRP A 16 7.23 -5.58 -11.15
N ALA A 17 7.51 -6.82 -11.59
CA ALA A 17 8.84 -7.44 -11.45
C ALA A 17 9.43 -7.22 -10.04
N TRP A 18 8.67 -7.63 -9.01
CA TRP A 18 9.11 -7.55 -7.62
C TRP A 18 9.38 -6.12 -7.13
N SER A 19 8.79 -5.12 -7.77
CA SER A 19 9.09 -3.70 -7.55
C SER A 19 7.84 -2.82 -7.59
N PRO A 20 7.89 -1.62 -6.98
CA PRO A 20 6.83 -0.63 -7.13
C PRO A 20 6.76 -0.12 -8.56
N THR A 21 5.54 0.20 -8.99
CA THR A 21 5.26 0.78 -10.30
C THR A 21 5.98 2.14 -10.48
N PRO A 22 6.32 2.52 -11.72
CA PRO A 22 6.90 3.84 -12.01
C PRO A 22 6.03 5.01 -11.54
N ALA A 23 4.70 4.83 -11.57
CA ALA A 23 3.75 5.84 -11.09
C ALA A 23 3.91 6.09 -9.59
N ILE A 24 3.97 5.03 -8.77
CA ILE A 24 4.19 5.17 -7.32
C ILE A 24 5.57 5.80 -7.04
N ARG A 25 6.63 5.36 -7.72
CA ARG A 25 7.97 5.99 -7.59
C ARG A 25 7.94 7.48 -7.87
N THR A 26 7.26 7.90 -8.94
CA THR A 26 7.13 9.31 -9.29
C THR A 26 6.31 10.07 -8.26
N TYR A 27 5.24 9.47 -7.74
CA TYR A 27 4.38 10.10 -6.74
C TYR A 27 5.12 10.35 -5.43
N VAL A 28 5.79 9.34 -4.88
CA VAL A 28 6.52 9.44 -3.60
C VAL A 28 7.75 10.35 -3.70
N ASN A 29 8.37 10.45 -4.87
CA ASN A 29 9.46 11.42 -5.09
C ASN A 29 8.96 12.87 -5.17
N LYS A 30 7.71 13.09 -5.57
CA LYS A 30 7.13 14.44 -5.72
C LYS A 30 6.41 14.92 -4.47
N ASN A 31 6.13 14.05 -3.52
CA ASN A 31 5.35 14.36 -2.33
C ASN A 31 6.09 13.87 -1.09
N ASP A 32 6.36 14.78 -0.16
CA ASP A 32 6.93 14.39 1.13
C ASP A 32 5.86 13.72 2.00
N LEU A 33 6.08 12.44 2.30
CA LEU A 33 5.21 11.62 3.14
C LEU A 33 5.83 11.37 4.52
N SER A 34 6.88 12.10 4.89
CA SER A 34 7.54 12.00 6.19
C SER A 34 6.55 12.27 7.32
N GLY A 35 6.55 11.41 8.35
CA GLY A 35 5.63 11.50 9.48
C GLY A 35 4.17 11.12 9.18
N LYS A 36 3.80 10.80 7.93
CA LYS A 36 2.46 10.35 7.58
C LYS A 36 2.26 8.86 7.84
N LYS A 37 1.03 8.50 8.21
CA LYS A 37 0.61 7.09 8.26
C LYS A 37 0.38 6.59 6.84
N VAL A 38 1.04 5.50 6.47
CA VAL A 38 0.95 4.90 5.14
C VAL A 38 0.53 3.44 5.25
N ALA A 39 -0.49 3.06 4.49
CA ALA A 39 -0.88 1.66 4.31
C ALA A 39 -0.63 1.23 2.86
N LEU A 40 -0.11 0.01 2.67
CA LEU A 40 0.23 -0.51 1.35
C LEU A 40 -0.76 -1.60 0.93
N PHE A 41 -1.29 -1.49 -0.29
CA PHE A 41 -2.12 -2.53 -0.90
C PHE A 41 -1.51 -3.00 -2.21
N PHE A 42 -1.41 -4.31 -2.38
CA PHE A 42 -0.91 -4.92 -3.61
C PHE A 42 -1.94 -5.82 -4.28
N GLY A 43 -2.15 -5.59 -5.58
CA GLY A 43 -2.86 -6.53 -6.45
C GLY A 43 -1.88 -7.54 -7.04
N GLY A 44 -2.07 -8.82 -6.73
CA GLY A 44 -1.17 -9.92 -7.06
C GLY A 44 -0.53 -10.54 -5.82
N SER A 45 0.13 -11.68 -5.99
CA SER A 45 0.91 -12.32 -4.92
C SER A 45 1.91 -11.31 -4.34
N SER A 46 1.77 -10.98 -3.05
CA SER A 46 2.73 -10.11 -2.38
C SER A 46 4.07 -10.80 -2.35
N LEU A 47 5.00 -10.12 -2.98
CA LEU A 47 6.39 -10.44 -2.92
C LEU A 47 6.94 -9.49 -1.87
N ARG A 48 7.43 -10.04 -0.76
CA ARG A 48 8.07 -9.31 0.34
C ARG A 48 9.03 -8.23 -0.18
N GLU A 49 9.71 -8.51 -1.28
CA GLU A 49 10.60 -7.59 -1.99
C GLU A 49 9.91 -6.32 -2.51
N ALA A 50 8.71 -6.41 -3.07
CA ALA A 50 7.97 -5.24 -3.57
C ALA A 50 7.53 -4.32 -2.42
N VAL A 51 7.13 -4.92 -1.29
CA VAL A 51 6.82 -4.19 -0.06
C VAL A 51 8.06 -3.46 0.44
N GLU A 52 9.17 -4.18 0.62
CA GLU A 52 10.43 -3.63 1.14
C GLU A 52 10.95 -2.50 0.24
N LYS A 53 10.96 -2.70 -1.09
CA LYS A 53 11.34 -1.65 -2.05
C LYS A 53 10.41 -0.44 -2.02
N THR A 54 9.11 -0.64 -1.79
CA THR A 54 8.16 0.47 -1.66
C THR A 54 8.41 1.26 -0.38
N LYS A 55 8.63 0.56 0.76
CA LYS A 55 8.96 1.19 2.03
C LYS A 55 10.27 1.98 1.97
N ALA A 56 11.28 1.46 1.24
CA ALA A 56 12.56 2.13 1.05
C ALA A 56 12.45 3.49 0.32
N LEU A 57 11.37 3.73 -0.45
CA LEU A 57 11.13 5.04 -1.08
C LEU A 57 10.59 6.09 -0.10
N MET A 58 10.09 5.67 1.05
CA MET A 58 9.44 6.52 2.05
C MET A 58 9.93 6.14 3.46
N PRO A 59 11.25 6.22 3.74
CA PRO A 59 11.84 5.69 4.97
C PRO A 59 11.36 6.40 6.24
N ASN A 60 10.87 7.64 6.10
CA ASN A 60 10.40 8.46 7.22
C ASN A 60 8.88 8.41 7.42
N SER A 61 8.17 7.54 6.69
CA SER A 61 6.73 7.34 6.85
C SER A 61 6.44 6.26 7.90
N ALA A 62 5.31 6.41 8.60
CA ALA A 62 4.84 5.42 9.56
C ALA A 62 3.97 4.37 8.83
N PHE A 63 4.50 3.17 8.62
CA PHE A 63 3.74 2.11 7.96
C PHE A 63 2.77 1.44 8.95
N VAL A 64 1.47 1.56 8.69
CA VAL A 64 0.41 1.08 9.61
C VAL A 64 -0.24 -0.23 9.16
N GLY A 65 0.03 -0.69 7.95
CA GLY A 65 -0.47 -1.96 7.46
C GLY A 65 -0.11 -2.24 6.03
N GLU A 66 -0.11 -3.52 5.67
CA GLU A 66 0.07 -3.99 4.31
C GLU A 66 -0.89 -5.15 4.04
N LEU A 67 -1.47 -5.16 2.84
CA LEU A 67 -2.30 -6.26 2.36
C LEU A 67 -1.94 -6.55 0.91
N ALA A 68 -1.98 -7.83 0.56
CA ALA A 68 -1.98 -8.22 -0.84
C ALA A 68 -3.06 -9.25 -1.11
N VAL A 69 -3.68 -9.08 -2.27
CA VAL A 69 -4.76 -9.93 -2.72
C VAL A 69 -4.36 -10.48 -4.08
N ASP A 70 -4.08 -11.77 -4.09
CA ASP A 70 -3.79 -12.51 -5.32
C ASP A 70 -5.08 -12.99 -5.97
N GLU A 71 -5.15 -12.85 -7.30
CA GLU A 71 -6.27 -13.32 -8.13
C GLU A 71 -7.67 -13.06 -7.54
N PRO A 72 -8.06 -11.81 -7.21
CA PRO A 72 -9.31 -11.50 -6.52
C PRO A 72 -10.57 -11.97 -7.25
N LEU A 73 -10.46 -12.22 -8.56
CA LEU A 73 -11.57 -12.72 -9.38
C LEU A 73 -11.81 -14.23 -9.23
N LYS A 74 -10.82 -15.00 -8.75
CA LYS A 74 -10.97 -16.45 -8.51
C LYS A 74 -11.75 -16.76 -7.24
N ASN A 75 -11.55 -15.96 -6.19
CA ASN A 75 -12.29 -16.06 -4.94
C ASN A 75 -12.67 -14.68 -4.41
N ARG A 76 -13.73 -14.12 -4.98
CA ARG A 76 -14.19 -12.76 -4.68
C ARG A 76 -14.61 -12.59 -3.22
N GLU A 77 -15.30 -13.57 -2.65
CA GLU A 77 -15.76 -13.50 -1.27
C GLU A 77 -14.60 -13.47 -0.27
N GLU A 78 -13.56 -14.29 -0.52
CA GLU A 78 -12.35 -14.25 0.28
C GLU A 78 -11.58 -12.93 0.14
N ALA A 79 -11.48 -12.40 -1.09
CA ALA A 79 -10.84 -11.12 -1.33
C ALA A 79 -11.57 -9.98 -0.60
N GLU A 80 -12.90 -9.92 -0.71
CA GLU A 80 -13.74 -8.92 -0.03
C GLU A 80 -13.61 -9.04 1.49
N ARG A 81 -13.61 -10.26 2.05
CA ARG A 81 -13.39 -10.49 3.48
C ARG A 81 -12.02 -9.99 3.94
N LYS A 82 -10.94 -10.35 3.25
CA LYS A 82 -9.57 -9.91 3.58
C LYS A 82 -9.42 -8.39 3.54
N ILE A 83 -10.02 -7.75 2.53
CA ILE A 83 -10.02 -6.29 2.40
C ILE A 83 -10.81 -5.66 3.55
N ALA A 84 -11.99 -6.20 3.89
CA ALA A 84 -12.82 -5.68 4.98
C ALA A 84 -12.11 -5.78 6.35
N GLU A 85 -11.49 -6.92 6.63
CA GLU A 85 -10.68 -7.14 7.84
C GLU A 85 -9.53 -6.14 7.92
N TRP A 86 -8.78 -5.97 6.83
CA TRP A 86 -7.67 -5.01 6.75
C TRP A 86 -8.13 -3.56 6.93
N CYS A 87 -9.23 -3.16 6.29
CA CYS A 87 -9.83 -1.84 6.50
C CYS A 87 -10.22 -1.63 7.97
N GLY A 88 -10.77 -2.65 8.64
CA GLY A 88 -11.10 -2.59 10.06
C GLY A 88 -9.87 -2.45 10.98
N MET A 89 -8.72 -2.99 10.57
CA MET A 89 -7.44 -2.77 11.27
C MET A 89 -6.95 -1.33 11.08
N LEU A 90 -7.02 -0.80 9.87
CA LEU A 90 -6.54 0.56 9.55
C LEU A 90 -7.34 1.66 10.26
N GLN A 91 -8.64 1.45 10.49
CA GLN A 91 -9.47 2.40 11.23
C GLN A 91 -9.05 2.58 12.70
N LYS A 92 -8.25 1.64 13.23
CA LYS A 92 -7.79 1.64 14.63
C LYS A 92 -6.32 2.09 14.76
N ALA A 93 -5.64 2.34 13.65
CA ALA A 93 -4.20 2.54 13.57
C ALA A 93 -3.76 4.01 13.68
#